data_AF-A0A9D9IVY0-F1
#
_entry.id   AF-A0A9D9IVY0-F1
#
_cell.length_a   1.000
_cell.length_b   1.000
_cell.length_c   1.000
_cell.angle_alpha   90.00
_cell.angle_beta   90.00
_cell.angle_gamma   90.00
#
_symmetry.space_group_name_H-M   'P 1'
#
loop_
_entity.id
_entity.type
_entity.pdbx_description
1 polymer ?
#
loop_
_entity_poly.entity_id
_entity_poly.type
_entity_poly.pdbx_seq_one_letter_code
_entity_poly.pdbx_strand_id
1 'polypeptide(L)'
;RMYHVQITSSSSAYTIGRPRITDGVTDDGADNAELVSPSFIIASQLGAVQPTSYKDAAADHCKQYVEVAENGTIYSDWRLPTEAELSIIMGYQYNSEVMDEVLAGRWYWSARNAVENENGEDGSRTNAYIRCIHDVDSNGLPIN
;
A
#
# COMPACT_ATOMS: atom_id res chain seq x y z
N ARG A 1 13.60 -3.91 3.61
CA ARG A 1 13.11 -3.65 4.98
C ARG A 1 11.62 -3.33 4.93
N MET A 2 10.84 -3.75 5.92
CA MET A 2 9.45 -3.32 6.07
C MET A 2 9.41 -1.96 6.78
N TYR A 3 8.50 -1.10 6.36
CA TYR A 3 8.24 0.18 7.01
C TYR A 3 6.92 0.14 7.73
N HIS A 4 6.91 0.52 9.00
CA HIS A 4 5.68 0.73 9.76
C HIS A 4 5.26 2.19 9.65
N VAL A 5 4.06 2.42 9.12
CA VAL A 5 3.44 3.72 8.99
C VAL A 5 2.31 3.81 10.01
N GLN A 6 2.38 4.83 10.88
CA GLN A 6 1.34 5.10 11.86
C GLN A 6 0.77 6.51 11.62
N ILE A 7 -0.54 6.58 11.42
CA ILE A 7 -1.26 7.82 11.16
C ILE A 7 -1.90 8.30 12.46
N THR A 8 -1.35 9.38 13.03
CA THR A 8 -1.75 9.88 14.36
C THR A 8 -2.77 11.01 14.31
N SER A 9 -3.11 11.54 13.13
CA SER A 9 -4.09 12.62 12.98
C SER A 9 -4.75 12.56 11.59
N SER A 10 -6.05 12.87 11.54
CA SER A 10 -6.77 13.06 10.27
C SER A 10 -6.43 14.42 9.65
N SER A 11 -6.69 14.56 8.36
CA SER A 11 -6.58 15.83 7.64
C SER A 11 -7.78 16.00 6.71
N SER A 12 -7.92 17.16 6.05
CA SER A 12 -8.92 17.32 4.99
C SER A 12 -8.65 16.47 3.74
N ALA A 13 -7.47 15.83 3.65
CA ALA A 13 -7.05 15.06 2.48
C ALA A 13 -7.41 13.56 2.57
N TYR A 14 -7.70 13.03 3.76
CA TYR A 14 -8.05 11.62 3.94
C TYR A 14 -8.86 11.37 5.21
N THR A 15 -9.63 10.28 5.21
CA THR A 15 -10.38 9.83 6.38
C THR A 15 -9.67 8.66 7.04
N ILE A 16 -9.43 8.74 8.35
CA ILE A 16 -8.87 7.61 9.10
C ILE A 16 -9.96 6.55 9.28
N GLY A 17 -9.69 5.35 8.82
CA GLY A 17 -10.59 4.21 8.93
C GLY A 17 -10.00 3.00 8.23
N ARG A 18 -10.31 1.80 8.71
CA ARG A 18 -9.91 0.58 8.01
C ARG A 18 -10.71 0.44 6.73
N PRO A 19 -10.06 0.27 5.57
CA PRO A 19 -10.77 -0.02 4.33
C PRO A 19 -11.61 -1.29 4.45
N ARG A 20 -12.78 -1.30 3.81
CA ARG A 20 -13.56 -2.51 3.61
C ARG A 20 -12.76 -3.51 2.78
N ILE A 21 -12.81 -4.77 3.19
CA ILE A 21 -12.18 -5.91 2.52
C ILE A 21 -13.27 -6.86 2.04
N THR A 22 -13.21 -7.26 0.78
CA THR A 22 -14.11 -8.24 0.15
C THR A 22 -13.26 -9.36 -0.41
N ASP A 23 -13.53 -10.62 -0.04
CA ASP A 23 -12.77 -11.80 -0.49
C ASP A 23 -11.24 -11.68 -0.33
N GLY A 24 -10.79 -11.02 0.74
CA GLY A 24 -9.36 -10.83 1.04
C GLY A 24 -8.67 -9.76 0.21
N VAL A 25 -9.41 -8.94 -0.56
CA VAL A 25 -8.89 -7.78 -1.28
C VAL A 25 -9.58 -6.50 -0.83
N THR A 26 -8.90 -5.36 -0.91
CA THR A 26 -9.49 -4.05 -0.63
C THR A 26 -10.62 -3.76 -1.63
N ASP A 27 -11.80 -3.42 -1.11
CA ASP A 27 -12.97 -3.04 -1.93
C ASP A 27 -12.67 -1.78 -2.76
N ASP A 28 -13.13 -1.74 -4.02
CA ASP A 28 -12.83 -0.65 -4.95
C ASP A 28 -13.85 0.51 -4.93
N GLY A 29 -14.72 0.51 -3.93
CA GLY A 29 -15.68 1.57 -3.68
C GLY A 29 -15.04 2.95 -3.57
N ALA A 30 -15.75 3.98 -4.05
CA ALA A 30 -15.25 5.34 -4.09
C ALA A 30 -14.94 5.91 -2.69
N ASP A 31 -15.80 5.62 -1.74
CA ASP A 31 -15.63 5.97 -0.33
C ASP A 31 -14.48 5.20 0.32
N ASN A 32 -14.23 3.96 -0.12
CA ASN A 32 -13.12 3.15 0.36
C ASN A 32 -11.75 3.69 -0.08
N ALA A 33 -11.68 4.28 -1.28
CA ALA A 33 -10.44 4.83 -1.84
C ALA A 33 -9.87 6.02 -1.03
N GLU A 34 -10.71 6.71 -0.26
CA GLU A 34 -10.36 7.86 0.59
C GLU A 34 -9.95 7.46 2.02
N LEU A 35 -10.10 6.18 2.37
CA LEU A 35 -9.77 5.67 3.69
C LEU A 35 -8.28 5.40 3.82
N VAL A 36 -7.76 5.63 5.02
CA VAL A 36 -6.40 5.33 5.40
C VAL A 36 -6.42 4.55 6.70
N SER A 37 -5.84 3.36 6.68
CA SER A 37 -5.69 2.58 7.91
C SER A 37 -4.86 3.35 8.95
N PRO A 38 -5.27 3.34 10.24
CA PRO A 38 -4.54 4.03 11.29
C PRO A 38 -3.07 3.59 11.43
N SER A 39 -2.78 2.33 11.05
CA SER A 39 -1.47 1.71 11.19
C SER A 39 -1.34 0.59 10.17
N PHE A 40 -0.28 0.61 9.36
CA PHE A 40 0.00 -0.42 8.35
C PHE A 40 1.52 -0.56 8.12
N ILE A 41 1.95 -1.72 7.62
CA ILE A 41 3.31 -1.97 7.15
C ILE A 41 3.36 -2.05 5.64
N ILE A 42 4.50 -1.65 5.07
CA ILE A 42 4.78 -1.70 3.63
C ILE A 42 5.64 -2.93 3.32
N ALA A 43 5.23 -3.71 2.30
CA ALA A 43 5.93 -4.93 1.89
C ALA A 43 7.37 -4.61 1.47
N SER A 44 8.32 -5.44 1.89
CA SER A 44 9.75 -5.14 1.70
C SER A 44 10.27 -5.34 0.28
N GLN A 45 9.50 -5.92 -0.63
CA GLN A 45 9.89 -6.14 -2.03
C GLN A 45 9.99 -4.81 -2.79
N LEU A 46 11.02 -4.02 -2.51
CA LEU A 46 11.33 -2.75 -3.15
C LEU A 46 11.52 -2.98 -4.67
N GLY A 47 10.49 -2.76 -5.48
CA GLY A 47 10.62 -2.72 -6.95
C GLY A 47 10.76 -4.08 -7.64
N ALA A 48 10.48 -5.20 -6.98
CA ALA A 48 10.67 -6.53 -7.58
C ALA A 48 9.54 -6.98 -8.53
N VAL A 49 8.44 -6.23 -8.61
CA VAL A 49 7.29 -6.60 -9.44
C VAL A 49 7.25 -5.73 -10.69
N GLN A 50 7.35 -6.38 -11.85
CA GLN A 50 7.11 -5.72 -13.13
C GLN A 50 5.68 -5.12 -13.13
N PRO A 51 5.47 -3.98 -13.83
CA PRO A 51 4.12 -3.43 -13.94
C PRO A 51 3.21 -4.43 -14.66
N THR A 52 1.91 -4.40 -14.32
CA THR A 52 0.90 -5.26 -14.93
C THR A 52 -0.28 -4.45 -15.44
N SER A 53 -0.86 -4.91 -16.55
CA SER A 53 -2.09 -4.34 -17.12
C SER A 53 -3.36 -4.78 -16.42
N TYR A 54 -3.27 -5.71 -15.45
CA TYR A 54 -4.42 -6.33 -14.81
C TYR A 54 -4.44 -6.02 -13.30
N LYS A 55 -5.36 -5.12 -12.89
CA LYS A 55 -5.57 -4.74 -11.48
C LYS A 55 -5.87 -5.97 -10.61
N ASP A 56 -6.73 -6.87 -11.08
CA ASP A 56 -7.14 -8.05 -10.31
C ASP A 56 -5.95 -8.99 -10.04
N ALA A 57 -5.03 -9.12 -11.00
CA ALA A 57 -3.79 -9.88 -10.79
C ALA A 57 -2.86 -9.20 -9.76
N ALA A 58 -2.87 -7.86 -9.68
CA ALA A 58 -2.16 -7.13 -8.63
C ALA A 58 -2.80 -7.33 -7.25
N ALA A 59 -4.13 -7.35 -7.18
CA ALA A 59 -4.87 -7.63 -5.95
C ALA A 59 -4.61 -9.05 -5.46
N ASP A 60 -4.68 -10.04 -6.36
CA ASP A 60 -4.38 -11.44 -6.06
C ASP A 60 -2.93 -11.65 -5.63
N HIS A 61 -1.98 -10.96 -6.27
CA HIS A 61 -0.57 -10.98 -5.86
C HIS A 61 -0.42 -10.54 -4.40
N CYS A 62 -1.03 -9.42 -4.02
CA CYS A 62 -0.97 -8.97 -2.63
C CYS A 62 -1.67 -9.96 -1.70
N LYS A 63 -2.87 -10.43 -2.04
CA LYS A 63 -3.60 -11.41 -1.22
C LYS A 63 -2.79 -12.68 -0.93
N GLN A 64 -1.98 -13.14 -1.89
CA GLN A 64 -1.14 -14.33 -1.75
C GLN A 64 0.24 -14.06 -1.12
N TYR A 65 0.62 -12.79 -0.98
CA TYR A 65 1.91 -12.41 -0.44
C TYR A 65 1.99 -12.76 1.06
N VAL A 66 3.15 -13.24 1.47
CA VAL A 66 3.48 -13.53 2.87
C VAL A 66 4.90 -13.05 3.12
N GLU A 67 5.11 -12.35 4.23
CA GLU A 67 6.42 -11.87 4.64
C GLU A 67 6.71 -12.30 6.08
N VAL A 68 7.95 -12.74 6.34
CA VAL A 68 8.41 -13.12 7.67
C VAL A 68 9.50 -12.15 8.10
N ALA A 69 9.28 -11.44 9.21
CA ALA A 69 10.27 -10.55 9.79
C ALA A 69 11.45 -11.31 10.40
N GLU A 70 12.56 -10.61 10.63
CA GLU A 70 13.77 -11.18 11.25
C GLU A 70 13.52 -11.80 12.63
N ASN A 71 12.55 -11.28 13.38
CA ASN A 71 12.14 -11.80 14.69
C ASN A 71 11.19 -13.02 14.61
N GLY A 72 10.87 -13.50 13.41
CA GLY A 72 9.98 -14.63 13.17
C GLY A 72 8.48 -14.28 13.11
N THR A 73 8.09 -13.01 13.25
CA THR A 73 6.69 -12.59 13.05
C THR A 73 6.28 -12.80 11.59
N ILE A 74 5.13 -13.43 11.38
CA ILE A 74 4.57 -13.69 10.06
C ILE A 74 3.47 -12.66 9.78
N TYR A 75 3.56 -12.02 8.61
CA TYR A 75 2.55 -11.12 8.08
C TYR A 75 1.92 -11.80 6.85
N SER A 76 0.64 -12.15 6.97
CA SER A 76 -0.24 -12.64 5.91
C SER A 76 -1.30 -11.59 5.57
N ASP A 77 -2.24 -11.88 4.66
CA ASP A 77 -3.39 -11.00 4.41
C ASP A 77 -2.99 -9.59 3.95
N TRP A 78 -1.99 -9.53 3.08
CA TRP A 78 -1.58 -8.31 2.43
C TRP A 78 -2.62 -7.89 1.39
N ARG A 79 -2.76 -6.58 1.20
CA ARG A 79 -3.77 -6.01 0.31
C ARG A 79 -3.16 -4.92 -0.58
N LEU A 80 -3.85 -4.62 -1.68
CA LEU A 80 -3.59 -3.37 -2.37
C LEU A 80 -3.97 -2.19 -1.47
N PRO A 81 -3.20 -1.10 -1.47
CA PRO A 81 -3.55 0.10 -0.73
C PRO A 81 -4.77 0.80 -1.34
N THR A 82 -5.38 1.70 -0.59
CA THR A 82 -6.29 2.70 -1.14
C THR A 82 -5.53 3.76 -1.93
N GLU A 83 -6.25 4.61 -2.67
CA GLU A 83 -5.62 5.74 -3.38
C GLU A 83 -4.99 6.73 -2.38
N ALA A 84 -5.65 6.97 -1.25
CA ALA A 84 -5.15 7.83 -0.19
C ALA A 84 -3.89 7.28 0.49
N GLU A 85 -3.82 5.96 0.73
CA GLU A 85 -2.65 5.32 1.33
C GLU A 85 -1.42 5.41 0.42
N LEU A 86 -1.57 5.19 -0.88
CA LEU A 86 -0.49 5.40 -1.85
C LEU A 86 0.00 6.85 -1.85
N SER A 87 -0.94 7.80 -1.85
CA SER A 87 -0.61 9.24 -1.84
C SER A 87 0.19 9.62 -0.59
N ILE A 88 -0.14 9.04 0.57
CA ILE A 88 0.60 9.24 1.82
C ILE A 88 2.02 8.67 1.71
N ILE A 89 2.19 7.45 1.20
CA ILE A 89 3.52 6.82 1.06
C ILE A 89 4.40 7.66 0.11
N MET A 90 3.86 8.05 -1.05
CA MET A 90 4.55 8.91 -2.02
C MET A 90 4.94 10.26 -1.38
N GLY A 91 4.03 10.88 -0.63
CA GLY A 91 4.30 12.12 0.08
C GLY A 91 5.44 11.98 1.10
N TYR A 92 5.43 10.92 1.90
CA TYR A 92 6.46 10.72 2.93
C TYR A 92 7.84 10.42 2.36
N GLN A 93 7.96 9.54 1.35
CA GLN A 93 9.26 9.13 0.84
C GLN A 93 10.07 10.27 0.19
N TYR A 94 9.42 11.33 -0.31
CA TYR A 94 10.13 12.47 -0.94
C TYR A 94 10.22 13.72 -0.06
N ASN A 95 9.40 13.83 0.99
CA ASN A 95 9.40 14.98 1.89
C ASN A 95 10.03 14.70 3.25
N SER A 96 10.62 13.51 3.44
CA SER A 96 11.26 13.14 4.70
C SER A 96 12.47 12.25 4.47
N GLU A 97 13.45 12.33 5.38
CA GLU A 97 14.64 11.45 5.37
C GLU A 97 14.39 10.13 6.13
N VAL A 98 13.15 9.85 6.54
CA VAL A 98 12.83 8.73 7.43
C VAL A 98 12.51 7.42 6.71
N MET A 99 12.34 7.46 5.38
CA MET A 99 11.96 6.33 4.56
C MET A 99 12.75 6.33 3.24
N ASP A 100 13.23 5.16 2.81
CA ASP A 100 13.79 4.98 1.46
C ASP A 100 12.70 5.17 0.40
N GLU A 101 13.11 5.40 -0.84
CA GLU A 101 12.20 5.29 -1.97
C GLU A 101 11.62 3.87 -2.06
N VAL A 102 10.33 3.73 -1.72
CA VAL A 102 9.59 2.47 -1.81
C VAL A 102 8.62 2.43 -2.99
N LEU A 103 8.30 3.58 -3.55
CA LEU A 103 7.54 3.72 -4.78
C LEU A 103 8.39 4.47 -5.82
N ALA A 104 9.23 3.77 -6.58
CA ALA A 104 10.09 4.37 -7.61
C ALA A 104 9.44 4.45 -9.00
N GLY A 105 8.42 3.63 -9.26
CA GLY A 105 7.68 3.61 -10.52
C GLY A 105 6.76 4.82 -10.70
N ARG A 106 6.38 5.19 -11.92
CA ARG A 106 5.45 6.31 -12.16
C ARG A 106 4.00 5.98 -11.82
N TRP A 107 3.57 4.73 -11.95
CA TRP A 107 2.17 4.35 -11.72
C TRP A 107 2.08 3.14 -10.80
N TYR A 108 1.20 3.19 -9.80
CA TYR A 108 0.95 2.09 -8.87
C TYR A 108 -0.53 1.74 -8.79
N TRP A 109 -0.84 0.45 -8.79
CA TRP A 109 -2.21 -0.01 -8.54
C TRP A 109 -2.62 0.30 -7.09
N SER A 110 -3.70 1.05 -6.93
CA SER A 110 -4.54 0.96 -5.73
C SER A 110 -5.65 -0.06 -5.93
N ALA A 111 -6.44 -0.29 -4.89
CA ALA A 111 -7.67 -1.07 -4.94
C ALA A 111 -8.65 -0.61 -6.04
N ARG A 112 -8.69 0.70 -6.33
CA ARG A 112 -9.65 1.30 -7.26
C ARG A 112 -9.03 1.64 -8.60
N ASN A 113 -8.13 2.62 -8.65
CA ASN A 113 -7.43 3.03 -9.86
C ASN A 113 -5.90 3.03 -9.69
N ALA A 114 -5.17 3.07 -10.80
CA ALA A 114 -3.75 3.39 -10.74
C ALA A 114 -3.55 4.85 -10.28
N VAL A 115 -2.60 5.06 -9.37
CA VAL A 115 -2.21 6.36 -8.83
C VAL A 115 -0.84 6.75 -9.40
N GLU A 116 -0.71 8.00 -9.84
CA GLU A 116 0.52 8.54 -10.38
C GLU A 116 1.46 9.00 -9.25
N ASN A 117 2.72 8.60 -9.36
CA ASN A 117 3.85 9.10 -8.62
C ASN A 117 4.63 10.04 -9.54
N GLU A 118 4.47 11.35 -9.35
CA GLU A 118 5.04 12.37 -10.25
C GLU A 118 6.57 12.32 -10.34
N ASN A 119 7.23 11.83 -9.28
CA ASN A 119 8.68 11.70 -9.21
C ASN A 119 9.18 10.34 -9.76
N GLY A 120 8.27 9.43 -10.11
CA GLY A 120 8.61 8.09 -10.56
C GLY A 120 8.83 7.99 -12.07
N GLU A 121 9.51 6.90 -12.45
CA GLU A 121 9.80 6.54 -13.84
C GLU A 121 9.02 5.29 -14.26
N ASP A 122 8.76 5.15 -15.57
CA ASP A 122 8.13 3.97 -16.18
C ASP A 122 6.71 3.58 -15.71
N GLY A 123 6.06 2.74 -16.51
CA GLY A 123 4.67 2.33 -16.32
C GLY A 123 3.66 3.33 -16.86
N SER A 124 2.38 3.01 -16.72
CA SER A 124 1.26 3.84 -17.17
C SER A 124 0.01 3.60 -16.33
N ARG A 125 -0.99 4.47 -16.51
CA ARG A 125 -2.32 4.33 -15.86
C ARG A 125 -2.99 2.97 -16.11
N THR A 126 -2.62 2.28 -17.19
CA THR A 126 -3.16 0.96 -17.55
C THR A 126 -2.12 -0.15 -17.48
N ASN A 127 -0.92 0.14 -16.96
CA ASN A 127 0.16 -0.81 -16.74
C ASN A 127 1.01 -0.34 -15.56
N ALA A 128 0.57 -0.67 -14.36
CA ALA A 128 1.08 -0.07 -13.12
C ALA A 128 1.80 -1.10 -12.25
N TYR A 129 2.74 -0.61 -11.45
CA TYR A 129 3.49 -1.37 -10.45
C TYR A 129 2.61 -1.77 -9.26
N ILE A 130 3.11 -2.71 -8.47
CA ILE A 130 2.42 -3.27 -7.31
C ILE A 130 3.20 -2.89 -6.06
N ARG A 131 2.50 -2.37 -5.04
CA ARG A 131 3.02 -2.25 -3.68
C ARG A 131 1.95 -2.73 -2.71
N CYS A 132 2.23 -3.82 -2.01
CA CYS A 132 1.30 -4.36 -1.01
C CYS A 132 1.53 -3.70 0.35
N ILE A 133 0.45 -3.56 1.11
CA ILE A 133 0.49 -3.16 2.51
C ILE A 133 -0.29 -4.16 3.37
N HIS A 134 0.01 -4.19 4.66
CA HIS A 134 -0.68 -5.01 5.63
C HIS A 134 -1.05 -4.15 6.83
N ASP A 135 -2.32 -4.18 7.22
CA ASP A 135 -2.79 -3.45 8.40
C ASP A 135 -2.19 -4.09 9.65
N VAL A 136 -1.74 -3.26 10.61
CA VAL A 136 -1.11 -3.72 11.88
C VAL A 136 -1.67 -2.94 13.06
N ASP A 137 -1.43 -3.43 14.28
CA ASP A 137 -1.72 -2.67 15.49
C ASP A 137 -0.78 -1.46 15.62
N SER A 138 -0.92 -0.69 16.71
CA SER A 138 -0.06 0.48 16.96
C SER A 138 1.41 0.14 17.22
N ASN A 139 1.74 -1.12 17.48
CA ASN A 139 3.10 -1.61 17.72
C ASN A 139 3.70 -2.28 16.48
N GLY A 140 2.98 -2.27 15.35
CA GLY A 140 3.43 -2.93 14.12
C GLY A 140 3.21 -4.44 14.09
N LEU A 141 2.36 -4.98 14.96
CA LEU A 141 2.08 -6.42 15.03
C LEU A 141 0.80 -6.79 14.25
N PRO A 142 0.71 -8.04 13.73
CA PRO A 142 -0.50 -8.51 13.06
C PRO A 142 -1.73 -8.38 13.96
N ILE A 143 -2.85 -7.95 13.38
CA ILE A 143 -4.14 -7.93 14.08
C ILE A 143 -4.79 -9.29 13.90
N ASN A 144 -4.90 -10.04 15.01
CA ASN A 144 -5.61 -11.32 15.05
C ASN A 144 -7.11 -11.16 14.80
#